data_AF-A0A317XFM5-F1
#
_entry.id   AF-A0A317XFM5-F1
#
_cell.length_a   1.000
_cell.length_b   1.000
_cell.length_c   1.000
_cell.angle_alpha   90.00
_cell.angle_beta   90.00
_cell.angle_gamma   90.00
#
_symmetry.space_group_name_H-M   'P 1'
#
loop_
_entity.id
_entity.type
_entity.pdbx_description
1 polymer ?
#
loop_
_entity_poly.entity_id
_entity_poly.type
_entity_poly.pdbx_seq_one_letter_code
_entity_poly.pdbx_strand_id
1 'polypeptide(L)'
;MPRSTPSKSSPSSSTSASASSSLPPTEDFITLLLKPVLLLGFAVLHLAYHLLVTVQDAVQSLKQLGRGKREVEDLTHATWSSILHHHDSDEQRVRIPQHLAVVLADTPPSSLRLWIGTLFRRISTRERPHQHVDIWSELRILRKRAVLVKNAKDTAKLIHLSRLSGVEQLTIYSKTQPPTQETLCLLRQALLESFKTLALVHRPQHSDHATRDGSNGSSSSSNWADKSIGSEPTSSNSSDTEGSSSLNETLASSYTAEELGSLQPSPSSPSTAAPEDAPKPLKVTLVSAQDGAERFLQLVGSYADKVEQDYIELLSTDIDTALASAVRTETKLSASTLRRAWVAKRQPFVAKLTAAELDRHLLDAGYVAEPELLIVFGGRRRSRQLHGFPAWAIRLSDLFHDPAMRPNLPYSSRDFVAALSKFRGAEHRYGR
;
A
#
# COMPACT_ATOMS: atom_id res chain seq x y z
N MET A 1 25.84 34.72 11.40
CA MET A 1 25.28 35.82 10.57
C MET A 1 23.87 36.13 11.05
N PRO A 2 23.61 37.28 11.67
CA PRO A 2 22.29 37.60 12.20
C PRO A 2 21.44 38.28 11.11
N ARG A 3 20.25 37.75 10.84
CA ARG A 3 19.29 38.34 9.89
C ARG A 3 18.26 39.14 10.67
N SER A 4 18.38 40.45 10.48
CA SER A 4 17.55 41.56 10.95
C SER A 4 16.05 41.36 10.75
N THR A 5 15.28 41.66 11.79
CA THR A 5 13.83 41.87 11.79
C THR A 5 13.47 43.22 11.11
N PRO A 6 12.34 43.34 10.40
CA PRO A 6 11.84 44.63 10.00
C PRO A 6 10.86 45.17 11.05
N SER A 7 11.28 46.24 11.72
CA SER A 7 10.43 47.19 12.43
C SER A 7 9.48 47.89 11.45
N LYS A 8 8.17 47.86 11.70
CA LYS A 8 7.22 48.74 11.02
C LYS A 8 6.69 49.76 12.02
N SER A 9 7.18 50.98 11.80
CA SER A 9 6.81 52.24 12.43
C SER A 9 5.37 52.63 12.12
N SER A 10 4.66 53.02 13.17
CA SER A 10 3.39 53.74 13.15
C SER A 10 3.58 55.17 12.64
N PRO A 11 2.66 55.71 11.82
CA PRO A 11 2.43 57.14 11.77
C PRO A 11 1.14 57.49 12.52
N SER A 12 1.32 58.20 13.62
CA SER A 12 0.29 59.00 14.29
C SER A 12 -0.04 60.21 13.42
N SER A 13 -1.23 60.25 12.84
CA SER A 13 -1.82 61.47 12.28
C SER A 13 -3.14 61.75 13.01
N SER A 14 -3.02 62.56 14.06
CA SER A 14 -4.11 63.24 14.74
C SER A 14 -4.84 64.15 13.75
N THR A 15 -6.03 63.71 13.32
CA THR A 15 -6.96 64.56 12.57
C THR A 15 -8.12 64.89 13.49
N SER A 16 -8.18 66.16 13.83
CA SER A 16 -9.23 66.85 14.60
C SER A 16 -10.62 66.59 14.00
N ALA A 17 -11.45 65.87 14.74
CA ALA A 17 -12.87 65.70 14.44
C ALA A 17 -13.64 66.93 14.91
N SER A 18 -13.88 67.86 13.98
CA SER A 18 -14.91 68.88 14.09
C SER A 18 -16.28 68.20 13.99
N ALA A 19 -17.00 68.16 15.10
CA ALA A 19 -18.38 67.71 15.19
C ALA A 19 -19.32 68.70 14.47
N SER A 20 -19.58 68.45 13.19
CA SER A 20 -20.72 69.01 12.48
C SER A 20 -21.90 68.03 12.62
N SER A 21 -22.84 68.37 13.49
CA SER A 21 -24.13 67.71 13.63
C SER A 21 -24.98 67.95 12.38
N SER A 22 -24.75 67.18 11.31
CA SER A 22 -25.68 67.07 10.20
C SER A 22 -26.80 66.11 10.62
N LEU A 23 -28.04 66.60 10.59
CA LEU A 23 -29.27 65.84 10.79
C LEU A 23 -29.22 64.53 10.00
N PRO A 24 -29.72 63.41 10.56
CA PRO A 24 -29.72 62.13 9.87
C PRO A 24 -30.48 62.30 8.54
N PRO A 25 -29.85 61.99 7.39
CA PRO A 25 -30.58 61.97 6.14
C PRO A 25 -31.73 60.98 6.32
N THR A 26 -32.96 61.45 6.09
CA THR A 26 -34.12 60.59 5.99
C THR A 26 -33.84 59.56 4.90
N GLU A 27 -33.34 58.38 5.27
CA GLU A 27 -33.16 57.27 4.34
C GLU A 27 -34.54 57.01 3.75
N ASP A 28 -34.71 57.34 2.47
CA ASP A 28 -35.95 57.16 1.74
C ASP A 28 -36.43 55.73 1.96
N PHE A 29 -37.66 55.56 2.45
CA PHE A 29 -38.30 54.27 2.72
C PHE A 29 -38.19 53.28 1.54
N ILE A 30 -38.10 53.83 0.32
CA ILE A 30 -37.86 53.10 -0.93
C ILE A 30 -36.51 52.35 -0.91
N THR A 31 -35.45 52.94 -0.36
CA THR A 31 -34.12 52.31 -0.27
C THR A 31 -34.10 51.14 0.71
N LEU A 32 -34.88 51.20 1.80
CA LEU A 32 -35.02 50.11 2.76
C LEU A 32 -35.76 48.90 2.16
N LEU A 33 -36.77 49.12 1.33
CA LEU A 33 -37.48 48.05 0.60
C LEU A 33 -36.68 47.48 -0.58
N LEU A 34 -35.82 48.28 -1.21
CA LEU A 34 -35.05 47.85 -2.39
C LEU A 34 -33.82 47.00 -2.02
N LYS A 35 -33.20 47.24 -0.85
CA LYS A 35 -32.03 46.49 -0.35
C LYS A 35 -32.21 44.96 -0.35
N PRO A 36 -33.29 44.36 0.19
CA PRO A 36 -33.46 42.90 0.17
C PRO A 36 -33.67 42.32 -1.24
N VAL A 37 -34.33 43.07 -2.13
CA VAL A 37 -34.53 42.66 -3.54
C VAL A 37 -33.19 42.65 -4.28
N LEU A 38 -32.37 43.68 -4.10
CA LEU A 38 -31.02 43.74 -4.65
C LEU A 38 -30.11 42.63 -4.10
N LEU A 39 -30.20 42.34 -2.80
CA LEU A 39 -29.42 41.26 -2.17
C LEU A 39 -29.84 39.89 -2.69
N LEU A 40 -31.15 39.64 -2.86
CA LEU A 40 -31.66 38.42 -3.48
C LEU A 40 -31.22 38.30 -4.93
N GLY A 41 -31.31 39.38 -5.72
CA GLY A 41 -30.83 39.41 -7.10
C GLY A 41 -29.33 39.11 -7.22
N PHE A 42 -28.52 39.69 -6.34
CA PHE A 42 -27.09 39.39 -6.25
C PHE A 42 -26.84 37.92 -5.87
N ALA A 43 -27.56 37.38 -4.90
CA ALA A 43 -27.43 35.98 -4.48
C ALA A 43 -27.79 35.00 -5.61
N VAL A 44 -28.87 35.27 -6.35
CA VAL A 44 -29.28 34.47 -7.51
C VAL A 44 -28.26 34.56 -8.64
N LEU A 45 -27.75 35.76 -8.95
CA LEU A 45 -26.71 35.95 -9.97
C LEU A 45 -25.41 35.22 -9.59
N HIS A 46 -25.01 35.31 -8.32
CA HIS A 46 -23.83 34.63 -7.82
C HIS A 46 -24.00 33.10 -7.85
N LEU A 47 -25.19 32.59 -7.50
CA LEU A 47 -25.52 31.16 -7.64
C LEU A 47 -25.45 30.72 -9.10
N ALA A 48 -26.02 31.50 -10.04
CA ALA A 48 -25.97 31.21 -11.47
C ALA A 48 -24.53 31.23 -12.02
N TYR A 49 -23.70 32.17 -11.55
CA TYR A 49 -22.28 32.22 -11.89
C TYR A 49 -21.54 30.98 -11.41
N HIS A 50 -21.71 30.55 -10.15
CA HIS A 50 -21.11 29.31 -9.65
C HIS A 50 -21.61 28.07 -10.39
N LEU A 51 -22.89 28.06 -10.79
CA LEU A 51 -23.46 26.99 -11.61
C LEU A 51 -22.82 26.95 -13.00
N LEU A 52 -22.60 28.11 -13.64
CA LEU A 52 -21.89 28.20 -14.92
C LEU A 52 -20.43 27.74 -14.80
N VAL A 53 -19.70 28.20 -13.78
CA VAL A 53 -18.30 27.78 -13.54
C VAL A 53 -18.23 26.27 -13.30
N THR A 54 -19.11 25.71 -12.48
CA THR A 54 -19.15 24.27 -12.23
C THR A 54 -19.53 23.45 -13.47
N VAL A 55 -20.43 23.95 -14.32
CA VAL A 55 -20.75 23.32 -15.61
C VAL A 55 -19.55 23.37 -16.55
N GLN A 56 -18.85 24.50 -16.63
CA GLN A 56 -17.64 24.60 -17.45
C GLN A 56 -16.54 23.66 -16.97
N ASP A 57 -16.30 23.59 -15.66
CA ASP A 57 -15.36 22.63 -15.06
C ASP A 57 -15.78 21.19 -15.32
N ALA A 58 -17.08 20.89 -15.26
CA ALA A 58 -17.62 19.57 -15.60
C ALA A 58 -17.42 19.23 -17.08
N VAL A 59 -17.67 20.17 -18.00
CA VAL A 59 -17.45 19.99 -19.44
C VAL A 59 -15.97 19.79 -19.75
N GLN A 60 -15.07 20.58 -19.14
CA GLN A 60 -13.62 20.38 -19.30
C GLN A 60 -13.18 19.03 -18.74
N SER A 61 -13.76 18.61 -17.61
CA SER A 61 -13.54 17.29 -17.01
C SER A 61 -14.00 16.15 -17.93
N LEU A 62 -15.16 16.29 -18.58
CA LEU A 62 -15.70 15.35 -19.56
C LEU A 62 -14.83 15.28 -20.82
N LYS A 63 -14.38 16.44 -21.34
CA LYS A 63 -13.42 16.50 -22.46
C LYS A 63 -12.10 15.82 -22.10
N GLN A 64 -11.59 16.01 -20.89
CA GLN A 64 -10.40 15.32 -20.39
C GLN A 64 -10.62 13.81 -20.26
N LEU A 65 -11.80 13.39 -19.80
CA LEU A 65 -12.16 11.97 -19.73
C LEU A 65 -12.17 11.32 -21.12
N GLY A 66 -12.71 12.01 -22.13
CA GLY A 66 -12.69 11.57 -23.52
C GLY A 66 -11.28 11.46 -24.10
N ARG A 67 -10.36 12.35 -23.70
CA ARG A 67 -8.94 12.27 -24.09
C ARG A 67 -8.23 11.06 -23.47
N GLY A 68 -8.54 10.75 -22.21
CA GLY A 68 -7.94 9.58 -21.54
C GLY A 68 -8.24 8.25 -22.24
N LYS A 69 -9.40 8.12 -22.88
CA LYS A 69 -9.73 6.93 -23.67
C LYS A 69 -8.80 6.77 -24.88
N ARG A 70 -8.47 7.87 -25.57
CA ARG A 70 -7.53 7.87 -26.70
C ARG A 70 -6.12 7.50 -26.26
N GLU A 71 -5.65 8.04 -25.15
CA GLU A 71 -4.32 7.72 -24.62
C GLU A 71 -4.16 6.22 -24.31
N VAL A 72 -5.21 5.56 -23.83
CA VAL A 72 -5.17 4.11 -23.56
C VAL A 72 -5.11 3.31 -24.88
N GLU A 73 -5.91 3.68 -25.87
CA GLU A 73 -5.89 3.04 -27.20
C GLU A 73 -4.52 3.20 -27.89
N ASP A 74 -3.89 4.37 -27.75
CA ASP A 74 -2.54 4.63 -28.27
C ASP A 74 -1.49 3.73 -27.59
N LEU A 75 -1.60 3.50 -26.27
CA LEU A 75 -0.65 2.70 -25.51
C LEU A 75 -0.72 1.20 -25.80
N THR A 76 -1.88 0.67 -26.20
CA THR A 76 -2.03 -0.76 -26.52
C THR A 76 -1.13 -1.19 -27.69
N HIS A 77 -0.88 -0.28 -28.62
CA HIS A 77 -0.09 -0.52 -29.84
C HIS A 77 1.26 0.20 -29.84
N ALA A 78 1.53 1.05 -28.86
CA ALA A 78 2.77 1.79 -28.79
C ALA A 78 3.95 0.88 -28.46
N THR A 79 5.02 1.01 -29.22
CA THR A 79 6.36 0.54 -28.84
C THR A 79 6.97 1.50 -27.81
N TRP A 80 7.96 1.03 -27.06
CA TRP A 80 8.69 1.89 -26.13
C TRP A 80 9.31 3.12 -26.81
N SER A 81 9.89 2.93 -28.00
CA SER A 81 10.44 3.99 -28.85
C SER A 81 9.40 5.06 -29.22
N SER A 82 8.16 4.64 -29.55
CA SER A 82 7.05 5.54 -29.85
C SER A 82 6.64 6.37 -28.62
N ILE A 83 6.60 5.76 -27.44
CA ILE A 83 6.31 6.46 -26.19
C ILE A 83 7.39 7.50 -25.89
N LEU A 84 8.66 7.15 -26.07
CA LEU A 84 9.77 8.08 -25.86
C LEU A 84 9.75 9.24 -26.84
N HIS A 85 9.55 8.97 -28.13
CA HIS A 85 9.42 10.01 -29.16
C HIS A 85 8.22 10.92 -28.90
N HIS A 86 7.10 10.39 -28.40
CA HIS A 86 5.93 11.21 -28.04
C HIS A 86 6.21 12.22 -26.91
N HIS A 87 7.19 11.93 -26.06
CA HIS A 87 7.61 12.79 -24.94
C HIS A 87 8.95 13.49 -25.18
N ASP A 88 9.36 13.64 -26.45
CA ASP A 88 10.63 14.28 -26.86
C ASP A 88 11.86 13.74 -26.10
N SER A 89 11.82 12.45 -25.74
CA SER A 89 12.86 11.77 -24.98
C SER A 89 13.61 10.80 -25.89
N ASP A 90 14.93 10.86 -25.85
CA ASP A 90 15.81 9.96 -26.59
C ASP A 90 16.00 8.66 -25.78
N GLU A 91 16.05 7.50 -26.44
CA GLU A 91 16.30 6.19 -25.81
C GLU A 91 17.60 6.20 -25.02
N GLN A 92 18.63 6.86 -25.54
CA GLN A 92 19.91 6.99 -24.85
C GLN A 92 19.80 7.82 -23.57
N ARG A 93 18.75 8.63 -23.42
CA ARG A 93 18.50 9.51 -22.28
C ARG A 93 17.71 8.88 -21.16
N VAL A 94 17.35 7.60 -21.28
CA VAL A 94 16.59 6.91 -20.26
C VAL A 94 17.40 5.73 -19.73
N ARG A 95 17.49 5.62 -18.40
CA ARG A 95 18.03 4.44 -17.71
C ARG A 95 16.86 3.61 -17.21
N ILE A 96 16.83 2.33 -17.58
CA ILE A 96 15.80 1.40 -17.15
C ILE A 96 16.30 0.69 -15.88
N PRO A 97 15.59 0.79 -14.75
CA PRO A 97 15.95 0.07 -13.54
C PRO A 97 15.62 -1.43 -13.68
N GLN A 98 16.44 -2.31 -13.11
CA GLN A 98 16.11 -3.74 -13.04
C GLN A 98 14.88 -3.97 -12.15
N HIS A 99 14.84 -3.29 -11.01
CA HIS A 99 13.73 -3.32 -10.06
C HIS A 99 13.16 -1.91 -9.86
N LEU A 100 11.93 -1.72 -10.34
CA LEU A 100 11.13 -0.50 -10.14
C LEU A 100 10.13 -0.72 -9.01
N ALA A 101 10.03 0.23 -8.08
CA ALA A 101 8.95 0.28 -7.11
C ALA A 101 8.09 1.54 -7.31
N VAL A 102 6.77 1.41 -7.09
CA VAL A 102 5.83 2.52 -7.21
C VAL A 102 4.89 2.55 -6.01
N VAL A 103 4.85 3.68 -5.31
CA VAL A 103 3.90 3.97 -4.24
C VAL A 103 2.69 4.68 -4.85
N LEU A 104 1.56 3.99 -4.93
CA LEU A 104 0.28 4.57 -5.30
C LEU A 104 -0.37 5.14 -4.03
N ALA A 105 -0.18 6.43 -3.82
CA ALA A 105 -0.85 7.14 -2.75
C ALA A 105 -2.34 7.30 -3.12
N ASP A 106 -3.22 6.79 -2.26
CA ASP A 106 -4.66 6.88 -2.47
C ASP A 106 -5.08 8.34 -2.59
N THR A 107 -5.57 8.67 -3.77
CA THR A 107 -6.05 9.99 -4.12
C THR A 107 -7.53 9.84 -4.34
N PRO A 108 -8.35 10.16 -3.33
CA PRO A 108 -9.77 9.93 -3.45
C PRO A 108 -10.29 10.70 -4.66
N PRO A 109 -11.12 10.08 -5.51
CA PRO A 109 -11.81 10.83 -6.54
C PRO A 109 -12.53 12.00 -5.87
N SER A 110 -12.57 13.14 -6.56
CA SER A 110 -13.21 14.35 -6.05
C SER A 110 -14.60 14.00 -5.49
N SER A 111 -14.79 14.17 -4.18
CA SER A 111 -16.01 13.77 -3.46
C SER A 111 -17.26 14.39 -4.08
N LEU A 112 -17.12 15.60 -4.64
CA LEU A 112 -18.16 16.31 -5.36
C LEU A 112 -18.70 15.52 -6.57
N ARG A 113 -17.83 14.95 -7.41
CA ARG A 113 -18.27 14.19 -8.59
C ARG A 113 -19.04 12.93 -8.21
N LEU A 114 -18.59 12.22 -7.17
CA LEU A 114 -19.31 11.07 -6.65
C LEU A 114 -20.67 11.46 -6.08
N TRP A 115 -20.71 12.55 -5.31
CA TRP A 115 -21.95 13.07 -4.73
C TRP A 115 -22.96 13.49 -5.80
N ILE A 116 -22.52 14.24 -6.81
CA ILE A 116 -23.37 14.65 -7.95
C ILE A 116 -23.88 13.39 -8.67
N GLY A 117 -23.02 12.42 -8.96
CA GLY A 117 -23.41 11.16 -9.61
C GLY A 117 -24.46 10.38 -8.81
N THR A 118 -24.31 10.28 -7.49
CA THR A 118 -25.31 9.65 -6.63
C THR A 118 -26.62 10.41 -6.59
N LEU A 119 -26.57 11.75 -6.56
CA LEU A 119 -27.77 12.58 -6.56
C LEU A 119 -28.55 12.39 -7.86
N PHE A 120 -27.88 12.43 -9.01
CA PHE A 120 -28.51 12.19 -10.31
C PHE A 120 -29.06 10.77 -10.42
N ARG A 121 -28.32 9.75 -9.97
CA ARG A 121 -28.81 8.36 -9.97
C ARG A 121 -30.08 8.24 -9.13
N ARG A 122 -30.12 8.87 -7.96
CA ARG A 122 -31.28 8.84 -7.07
C ARG A 122 -32.49 9.60 -7.62
N ILE A 123 -32.27 10.74 -8.27
CA ILE A 123 -33.34 11.48 -8.97
C ILE A 123 -33.90 10.64 -10.12
N SER A 124 -33.03 9.90 -10.82
CA SER A 124 -33.45 9.02 -11.92
C SER A 124 -34.19 7.76 -11.44
N THR A 125 -33.85 7.22 -10.27
CA THR A 125 -34.53 6.07 -9.66
C THR A 125 -35.65 6.57 -8.74
N ARG A 126 -36.76 7.02 -9.34
CA ARG A 126 -37.91 7.61 -8.64
C ARG A 126 -38.77 6.59 -7.86
N GLU A 127 -38.19 5.51 -7.34
CA GLU A 127 -38.98 4.39 -6.83
C GLU A 127 -38.65 4.01 -5.38
N ARG A 128 -39.72 4.05 -4.57
CA ARG A 128 -39.96 3.46 -3.24
C ARG A 128 -39.55 4.29 -2.01
N PRO A 129 -40.53 4.96 -1.35
CA PRO A 129 -40.29 5.84 -0.20
C PRO A 129 -40.00 5.14 1.15
N HIS A 130 -39.63 3.86 1.22
CA HIS A 130 -39.69 3.10 2.49
C HIS A 130 -38.41 2.40 2.97
N GLN A 131 -37.23 2.67 2.39
CA GLN A 131 -35.97 2.27 3.02
C GLN A 131 -35.09 3.49 3.26
N HIS A 132 -34.96 3.86 4.53
CA HIS A 132 -34.03 4.89 5.01
C HIS A 132 -32.60 4.33 4.96
N VAL A 133 -32.07 4.12 3.76
CA VAL A 133 -30.66 3.78 3.55
C VAL A 133 -29.81 5.00 3.88
N ASP A 134 -28.82 4.85 4.75
CA ASP A 134 -27.85 5.90 5.06
C ASP A 134 -27.05 6.26 3.79
N ILE A 135 -27.35 7.43 3.23
CA ILE A 135 -26.71 7.99 2.03
C ILE A 135 -25.19 8.02 2.17
N TRP A 136 -24.70 8.28 3.39
CA TRP A 136 -23.27 8.36 3.66
C TRP A 136 -22.59 7.00 3.59
N SER A 137 -23.28 5.92 3.94
CA SER A 137 -22.76 4.56 3.79
C SER A 137 -22.60 4.20 2.31
N GLU A 138 -23.59 4.49 1.48
CA GLU A 138 -23.56 4.25 0.03
C GLU A 138 -22.45 5.06 -0.65
N LEU A 139 -22.34 6.36 -0.31
CA LEU A 139 -21.26 7.22 -0.79
C LEU A 139 -19.88 6.71 -0.41
N ARG A 140 -19.71 6.18 0.82
CA ARG A 140 -18.44 5.58 1.26
C ARG A 140 -18.12 4.33 0.45
N ILE A 141 -19.10 3.46 0.17
CA ILE A 141 -18.93 2.25 -0.64
C ILE A 141 -18.56 2.62 -2.08
N LEU A 142 -19.31 3.53 -2.70
CA LEU A 142 -19.03 4.00 -4.06
C LEU A 142 -17.66 4.66 -4.18
N ARG A 143 -17.27 5.45 -3.17
CA ARG A 143 -15.94 6.05 -3.11
C ARG A 143 -14.85 5.00 -3.03
N LYS A 144 -15.00 4.00 -2.15
CA LYS A 144 -14.04 2.88 -2.04
C LYS A 144 -13.91 2.15 -3.37
N ARG A 145 -15.02 1.79 -4.00
CA ARG A 145 -15.04 1.10 -5.30
C ARG A 145 -14.41 1.94 -6.41
N ALA A 146 -14.69 3.24 -6.46
CA ALA A 146 -14.08 4.13 -7.45
C ALA A 146 -12.56 4.26 -7.27
N VAL A 147 -12.06 4.28 -6.03
CA VAL A 147 -10.62 4.23 -5.74
C VAL A 147 -10.03 2.90 -6.19
N LEU A 148 -10.68 1.77 -5.88
CA LEU A 148 -10.20 0.45 -6.31
C LEU A 148 -10.11 0.33 -7.84
N VAL A 149 -11.15 0.76 -8.57
CA VAL A 149 -11.15 0.75 -10.04
C VAL A 149 -10.05 1.66 -10.59
N LYS A 150 -9.84 2.83 -9.99
CA LYS A 150 -8.75 3.73 -10.39
C LYS A 150 -7.38 3.06 -10.16
N ASN A 151 -7.13 2.58 -8.94
CA ASN A 151 -5.87 1.94 -8.58
C ASN A 151 -5.58 0.72 -9.47
N ALA A 152 -6.60 -0.09 -9.80
CA ALA A 152 -6.45 -1.21 -10.72
C ALA A 152 -6.04 -0.77 -12.13
N LYS A 153 -6.61 0.33 -12.65
CA LYS A 153 -6.23 0.91 -13.96
C LYS A 153 -4.83 1.49 -13.95
N ASP A 154 -4.47 2.24 -12.92
CA ASP A 154 -3.12 2.82 -12.77
C ASP A 154 -2.07 1.70 -12.64
N THR A 155 -2.37 0.65 -11.86
CA THR A 155 -1.54 -0.55 -11.72
C THR A 155 -1.38 -1.27 -13.07
N ALA A 156 -2.47 -1.50 -13.81
CA ALA A 156 -2.42 -2.13 -15.13
C ALA A 156 -1.53 -1.34 -16.11
N LYS A 157 -1.66 -0.01 -16.11
CA LYS A 157 -0.84 0.88 -16.94
C LYS A 157 0.62 0.85 -16.55
N LEU A 158 0.93 0.84 -15.25
CA LEU A 158 2.30 0.69 -14.75
C LEU A 158 2.93 -0.64 -15.16
N ILE A 159 2.19 -1.75 -15.06
CA ILE A 159 2.63 -3.07 -15.52
C ILE A 159 2.94 -3.03 -17.02
N HIS A 160 2.06 -2.44 -17.82
CA HIS A 160 2.27 -2.32 -19.27
C HIS A 160 3.50 -1.48 -19.63
N LEU A 161 3.63 -0.29 -19.03
CA LEU A 161 4.79 0.59 -19.25
C LEU A 161 6.11 -0.04 -18.79
N SER A 162 6.09 -0.74 -17.65
CA SER A 162 7.27 -1.46 -17.13
C SER A 162 7.67 -2.60 -18.06
N ARG A 163 6.69 -3.34 -18.59
CA ARG A 163 6.94 -4.39 -19.59
C ARG A 163 7.52 -3.83 -20.87
N LEU A 164 6.95 -2.74 -21.40
CA LEU A 164 7.44 -2.11 -22.64
C LEU A 164 8.86 -1.56 -22.48
N SER A 165 9.18 -0.97 -21.33
CA SER A 165 10.50 -0.42 -21.04
C SER A 165 11.55 -1.48 -20.70
N GLY A 166 11.18 -2.75 -20.48
CA GLY A 166 12.14 -3.82 -20.15
C GLY A 166 12.53 -3.88 -18.67
N VAL A 167 11.71 -3.35 -17.77
CA VAL A 167 11.87 -3.57 -16.32
C VAL A 167 11.69 -5.06 -16.01
N GLU A 168 12.56 -5.66 -15.21
CA GLU A 168 12.47 -7.09 -14.87
C GLU A 168 11.56 -7.34 -13.66
N GLN A 169 11.60 -6.46 -12.67
CA GLN A 169 10.80 -6.55 -11.46
C GLN A 169 10.05 -5.24 -11.16
N LEU A 170 8.75 -5.35 -10.88
CA LEU A 170 7.89 -4.22 -10.52
C LEU A 170 7.21 -4.47 -9.18
N THR A 171 7.48 -3.62 -8.20
CA THR A 171 6.79 -3.63 -6.90
C THR A 171 5.79 -2.48 -6.84
N ILE A 172 4.50 -2.77 -6.63
CA ILE A 172 3.46 -1.74 -6.54
C ILE A 172 2.89 -1.75 -5.13
N TYR A 173 3.08 -0.64 -4.43
CA TYR A 173 2.53 -0.43 -3.09
C TYR A 173 1.23 0.35 -3.16
N SER A 174 0.17 -0.20 -2.57
CA SER A 174 -1.07 0.51 -2.29
C SER A 174 -1.22 0.72 -0.79
N LYS A 175 -1.57 1.94 -0.36
CA LYS A 175 -1.86 2.19 1.06
C LYS A 175 -3.12 1.46 1.52
N THR A 176 -4.02 1.13 0.61
CA THR A 176 -5.23 0.36 0.92
C THR A 176 -4.91 -1.02 1.48
N GLN A 177 -5.96 -1.68 1.97
CA GLN A 177 -5.97 -3.09 2.32
C GLN A 177 -5.23 -3.98 1.30
N PRO A 178 -4.74 -5.15 1.73
CA PRO A 178 -4.11 -6.12 0.85
C PRO A 178 -4.97 -6.39 -0.39
N PRO A 179 -4.36 -6.70 -1.55
CA PRO A 179 -5.08 -6.88 -2.80
C PRO A 179 -6.17 -7.95 -2.63
N THR A 180 -7.43 -7.50 -2.60
CA THR A 180 -8.59 -8.37 -2.51
C THR A 180 -8.81 -9.11 -3.82
N GLN A 181 -9.56 -10.21 -3.80
CA GLN A 181 -9.94 -10.93 -5.03
C GLN A 181 -10.64 -10.01 -6.04
N GLU A 182 -11.49 -9.08 -5.56
CA GLU A 182 -12.13 -8.07 -6.42
C GLU A 182 -11.09 -7.17 -7.11
N THR A 183 -10.07 -6.73 -6.37
CA THR A 183 -8.98 -5.89 -6.91
C THR A 183 -8.19 -6.64 -7.99
N LEU A 184 -7.90 -7.92 -7.76
CA LEU A 184 -7.21 -8.78 -8.73
C LEU A 184 -8.05 -9.04 -9.98
N CYS A 185 -9.36 -9.25 -9.84
CA CYS A 185 -10.28 -9.37 -10.97
C CYS A 185 -10.32 -8.08 -11.80
N LEU A 186 -10.46 -6.91 -11.15
CA LEU A 186 -10.45 -5.60 -11.83
C LEU A 186 -9.12 -5.34 -12.52
N LEU A 187 -7.99 -5.71 -11.90
CA LEU A 187 -6.66 -5.58 -12.48
C LEU A 187 -6.50 -6.48 -13.71
N ARG A 188 -6.91 -7.75 -13.62
CA ARG A 188 -6.87 -8.70 -14.74
C ARG A 188 -7.75 -8.21 -15.88
N GLN A 189 -8.95 -7.73 -15.59
CA GLN A 189 -9.85 -7.15 -16.57
C GLN A 189 -9.20 -5.93 -17.26
N ALA A 190 -8.62 -5.01 -16.48
CA ALA A 190 -7.93 -3.84 -17.04
C ALA A 190 -6.73 -4.22 -17.92
N LEU A 191 -5.92 -5.20 -17.51
CA LEU A 191 -4.79 -5.71 -18.29
C LEU A 191 -5.21 -6.36 -19.60
N LEU A 192 -6.29 -7.15 -19.58
CA LEU A 192 -6.83 -7.82 -20.77
C LEU A 192 -7.49 -6.81 -21.72
N GLU A 193 -8.41 -5.99 -21.22
CA GLU A 193 -9.21 -5.08 -22.04
C GLU A 193 -8.38 -3.92 -22.60
N SER A 194 -7.47 -3.35 -21.80
CA SER A 194 -6.73 -2.13 -22.19
C SER A 194 -5.39 -2.45 -22.86
N PHE A 195 -4.75 -3.56 -22.51
CA PHE A 195 -3.35 -3.83 -22.91
C PHE A 195 -3.14 -5.22 -23.52
N LYS A 196 -4.21 -6.03 -23.67
CA LYS A 196 -4.15 -7.42 -24.19
C LYS A 196 -3.07 -8.26 -23.50
N THR A 197 -2.82 -7.98 -22.22
CA THR A 197 -1.75 -8.61 -21.46
C THR A 197 -2.32 -9.69 -20.55
N LEU A 198 -1.83 -10.92 -20.72
CA LEU A 198 -2.14 -12.04 -19.85
C LEU A 198 -1.30 -11.95 -18.57
N ALA A 199 -1.97 -12.05 -17.43
CA ALA A 199 -1.32 -12.06 -16.12
C ALA A 199 -1.55 -13.42 -15.45
N LEU A 200 -0.46 -14.05 -14.99
CA LEU A 200 -0.49 -15.23 -14.15
C LEU A 200 -0.39 -14.78 -12.70
N VAL A 201 -1.47 -14.96 -11.94
CA VAL A 201 -1.51 -14.58 -10.53
C VAL A 201 -0.94 -15.73 -9.72
N HIS A 202 0.25 -15.54 -9.18
CA HIS A 202 0.80 -16.44 -8.17
C HIS A 202 0.39 -15.93 -6.79
N ARG A 203 -0.47 -16.67 -6.10
CA ARG A 203 -0.71 -16.43 -4.68
C ARG A 203 0.38 -17.20 -3.93
N PRO A 204 1.27 -16.55 -3.15
CA PRO A 204 2.18 -17.29 -2.31
C PRO A 204 1.31 -18.21 -1.45
N GLN A 205 1.51 -19.51 -1.59
CA GLN A 205 1.02 -20.44 -0.59
C GLN A 205 1.83 -20.08 0.64
N HIS A 206 1.22 -19.25 1.50
CA HIS A 206 1.69 -19.12 2.86
C HIS A 206 1.49 -20.51 3.40
N SER A 207 2.56 -21.32 3.36
CA SER A 207 2.66 -22.51 4.15
C SER A 207 2.64 -21.97 5.57
N ASP A 208 1.44 -21.72 6.07
CA ASP A 208 1.13 -21.75 7.48
C ASP A 208 1.52 -23.17 7.90
N HIS A 209 2.83 -23.38 8.06
CA HIS A 209 3.36 -24.41 8.91
C HIS A 209 2.80 -24.05 10.27
N ALA A 210 1.58 -24.54 10.49
CA ALA A 210 0.98 -24.66 11.77
C ALA A 210 2.02 -25.38 12.61
N THR A 211 2.79 -24.62 13.37
CA THR A 211 3.30 -25.03 14.67
C THR A 211 2.07 -25.34 15.52
N ARG A 212 1.41 -26.45 15.18
CA ARG A 212 0.41 -27.13 15.98
C ARG A 212 1.17 -28.02 16.94
N ASP A 213 2.06 -27.40 17.72
CA ASP A 213 2.74 -28.05 18.84
C ASP A 213 2.15 -27.47 20.13
N GLY A 214 1.26 -28.28 20.70
CA GLY A 214 1.16 -28.51 22.14
C GLY A 214 1.10 -27.30 23.06
N SER A 215 -0.02 -26.57 23.08
CA SER A 215 -0.42 -25.84 24.29
C SER A 215 -0.99 -26.84 25.31
N ASN A 216 -0.11 -27.54 26.02
CA ASN A 216 -0.37 -28.14 27.33
C ASN A 216 0.80 -27.74 28.23
N GLY A 217 0.61 -26.74 29.09
CA GLY A 217 1.64 -26.36 30.06
C GLY A 217 1.55 -24.93 30.57
N SER A 218 0.73 -24.73 31.59
CA SER A 218 0.63 -23.57 32.47
C SER A 218 1.95 -23.15 33.15
N SER A 219 2.23 -21.85 33.20
CA SER A 219 2.69 -21.07 34.39
C SER A 219 2.98 -19.62 33.96
N SER A 220 2.30 -18.57 34.43
CA SER A 220 2.17 -18.03 35.79
C SER A 220 3.49 -17.55 36.42
N SER A 221 3.81 -16.26 36.25
CA SER A 221 4.65 -15.43 37.13
C SER A 221 4.53 -13.98 36.64
N SER A 222 4.34 -12.93 37.42
CA SER A 222 4.04 -12.76 38.86
C SER A 222 3.72 -11.28 39.07
N ASN A 223 2.53 -10.96 39.57
CA ASN A 223 2.22 -9.67 40.20
C ASN A 223 2.32 -9.84 41.71
N TRP A 224 3.05 -8.93 42.36
CA TRP A 224 3.22 -8.86 43.79
C TRP A 224 1.95 -8.32 44.46
N ALA A 225 1.40 -9.05 45.43
CA ALA A 225 0.82 -8.53 46.69
C ALA A 225 0.07 -9.65 47.45
N ASP A 226 0.75 -10.24 48.42
CA ASP A 226 0.38 -10.31 49.84
C ASP A 226 -1.12 -10.43 50.23
N LYS A 227 -1.54 -11.61 50.73
CA LYS A 227 -2.11 -11.84 52.07
C LYS A 227 -2.79 -13.22 52.22
N SER A 228 -2.09 -14.09 52.97
CA SER A 228 -2.55 -14.83 54.17
C SER A 228 -3.91 -15.56 54.23
N ILE A 229 -3.79 -16.84 54.63
CA ILE A 229 -4.65 -17.69 55.50
C ILE A 229 -5.71 -18.59 54.83
N GLY A 230 -5.60 -19.90 55.10
CA GLY A 230 -6.75 -20.72 55.47
C GLY A 230 -6.96 -22.05 54.73
N SER A 231 -6.45 -23.13 55.33
CA SER A 231 -7.11 -24.45 55.50
C SER A 231 -7.53 -25.33 54.30
N GLU A 232 -7.03 -26.57 54.32
CA GLU A 232 -7.53 -27.80 53.67
C GLU A 232 -8.93 -28.24 54.21
N PRO A 233 -9.46 -29.43 53.87
CA PRO A 233 -9.70 -30.09 52.57
C PRO A 233 -11.15 -30.61 52.45
N THR A 234 -11.50 -31.16 51.28
CA THR A 234 -12.61 -32.10 50.93
C THR A 234 -12.94 -31.83 49.45
N SER A 235 -13.42 -32.71 48.57
CA SER A 235 -13.65 -34.16 48.46
C SER A 235 -14.22 -34.33 47.04
N SER A 236 -13.92 -35.46 46.36
CA SER A 236 -14.80 -36.19 45.41
C SER A 236 -15.75 -35.41 44.47
N ASN A 237 -15.57 -35.57 43.15
CA ASN A 237 -16.55 -36.33 42.35
C ASN A 237 -16.16 -36.50 40.88
N SER A 238 -16.44 -37.72 40.42
CA SER A 238 -16.48 -38.23 39.06
C SER A 238 -17.52 -37.53 38.17
N SER A 239 -17.27 -37.43 36.87
CA SER A 239 -18.34 -37.56 35.89
C SER A 239 -17.79 -37.93 34.51
N ASP A 240 -18.16 -39.14 34.10
CA ASP A 240 -18.05 -39.66 32.74
C ASP A 240 -18.98 -38.89 31.79
N THR A 241 -18.61 -38.79 30.52
CA THR A 241 -19.60 -38.55 29.46
C THR A 241 -19.14 -39.23 28.17
N GLU A 242 -19.69 -40.42 27.95
CA GLU A 242 -19.75 -41.08 26.66
C GLU A 242 -20.89 -40.49 25.79
N GLY A 243 -20.80 -40.70 24.46
CA GLY A 243 -21.92 -40.53 23.52
C GLY A 243 -21.46 -39.88 22.20
N SER A 244 -21.04 -40.61 21.17
CA SER A 244 -21.81 -41.48 20.26
C SER A 244 -22.49 -40.74 19.08
N SER A 245 -22.14 -41.19 17.86
CA SER A 245 -22.98 -41.25 16.63
C SER A 245 -23.26 -39.91 15.90
N SER A 246 -23.51 -39.81 14.58
CA SER A 246 -23.56 -40.76 13.46
C SER A 246 -23.62 -39.98 12.12
N LEU A 247 -23.09 -40.62 11.07
CA LEU A 247 -23.60 -40.79 9.69
C LEU A 247 -24.28 -39.65 8.90
N ASN A 248 -23.72 -39.47 7.70
CA ASN A 248 -24.35 -39.38 6.36
C ASN A 248 -25.65 -38.58 6.15
N GLU A 249 -25.60 -37.62 5.23
CA GLU A 249 -26.43 -37.69 4.01
C GLU A 249 -25.98 -36.73 2.91
N THR A 250 -25.66 -37.32 1.77
CA THR A 250 -25.67 -36.79 0.40
C THR A 250 -26.97 -36.07 0.09
N LEU A 251 -26.95 -35.00 -0.71
CA LEU A 251 -27.79 -34.89 -1.91
C LEU A 251 -27.35 -33.73 -2.83
N ALA A 252 -27.15 -34.15 -4.07
CA ALA A 252 -27.09 -33.45 -5.35
C ALA A 252 -27.70 -32.04 -5.43
N SER A 253 -27.01 -31.17 -6.17
CA SER A 253 -27.67 -30.23 -7.08
C SER A 253 -26.82 -29.99 -8.32
N SER A 254 -27.42 -30.38 -9.44
CA SER A 254 -27.02 -30.21 -10.83
C SER A 254 -26.80 -28.74 -11.17
N TYR A 255 -25.68 -28.43 -11.84
CA TYR A 255 -25.53 -27.19 -12.61
C TYR A 255 -25.01 -27.56 -14.00
N THR A 256 -25.88 -27.37 -15.00
CA THR A 256 -25.57 -27.46 -16.42
C THR A 256 -24.68 -26.29 -16.84
N ALA A 257 -23.63 -26.65 -17.56
CA ALA A 257 -22.61 -25.78 -18.12
C ALA A 257 -23.13 -24.94 -19.30
N GLU A 258 -22.67 -23.69 -19.38
CA GLU A 258 -22.37 -23.06 -20.68
C GLU A 258 -20.85 -22.83 -20.74
N GLU A 259 -20.25 -23.46 -21.74
CA GLU A 259 -18.82 -23.68 -21.94
C GLU A 259 -18.21 -22.51 -22.72
N LEU A 260 -17.64 -21.54 -22.00
CA LEU A 260 -16.72 -20.56 -22.59
C LEU A 260 -15.30 -21.17 -22.57
N GLY A 261 -14.79 -21.45 -23.76
CA GLY A 261 -13.54 -22.15 -24.04
C GLY A 261 -12.40 -21.88 -23.06
N SER A 262 -12.10 -22.90 -22.25
CA SER A 262 -10.90 -22.99 -21.44
C SER A 262 -9.71 -23.29 -22.36
N LEU A 263 -8.99 -22.25 -22.77
CA LEU A 263 -7.63 -22.38 -23.32
C LEU A 263 -6.69 -22.79 -22.18
N GLN A 264 -6.76 -24.06 -21.78
CA GLN A 264 -5.85 -24.65 -20.82
C GLN A 264 -4.66 -25.25 -21.59
N PRO A 265 -3.45 -24.68 -21.50
CA PRO A 265 -2.28 -25.24 -22.18
C PRO A 265 -1.93 -26.61 -21.55
N SER A 266 -1.97 -27.65 -22.37
CA SER A 266 -1.64 -29.02 -21.98
C SER A 266 -0.15 -29.13 -21.65
N PRO A 267 0.24 -29.66 -20.47
CA PRO A 267 1.63 -29.85 -20.11
C PRO A 267 2.10 -31.23 -20.57
N SER A 268 2.65 -31.35 -21.78
CA SER A 268 3.45 -32.52 -22.15
C SER A 268 4.18 -32.32 -23.48
N SER A 269 5.44 -31.90 -23.42
CA SER A 269 6.45 -32.24 -24.42
C SER A 269 7.86 -32.00 -23.86
N PRO A 270 8.84 -32.86 -24.16
CA PRO A 270 10.20 -32.77 -23.66
C PRO A 270 10.93 -31.55 -24.24
N SER A 271 11.65 -30.88 -23.33
CA SER A 271 12.43 -29.66 -23.49
C SER A 271 13.33 -29.68 -24.74
N THR A 272 12.86 -29.05 -25.82
CA THR A 272 13.73 -28.52 -26.86
C THR A 272 14.28 -27.21 -26.32
N ALA A 273 15.61 -27.07 -26.24
CA ALA A 273 16.28 -25.89 -25.70
C ALA A 273 15.62 -24.61 -26.24
N ALA A 274 14.87 -23.93 -25.37
CA ALA A 274 14.17 -22.72 -25.74
C ALA A 274 15.21 -21.67 -26.17
N PRO A 275 14.95 -20.91 -27.24
CA PRO A 275 15.86 -19.87 -27.69
C PRO A 275 16.19 -18.93 -26.51
N GLU A 276 17.48 -18.74 -26.23
CA GLU A 276 17.96 -17.92 -25.09
C GLU A 276 17.46 -16.47 -25.13
N ASP A 277 16.91 -16.02 -26.26
CA ASP A 277 16.39 -14.67 -26.49
C ASP A 277 14.90 -14.48 -26.15
N ALA A 278 14.24 -15.46 -25.53
CA ALA A 278 12.86 -15.27 -25.08
C ALA A 278 12.80 -14.13 -24.03
N PRO A 279 11.94 -13.11 -24.20
CA PRO A 279 11.87 -11.99 -23.27
C PRO A 279 11.48 -12.50 -21.88
N LYS A 280 12.30 -12.18 -20.87
CA LYS A 280 12.02 -12.56 -19.48
C LYS A 280 10.65 -11.99 -19.06
N PRO A 281 9.80 -12.79 -18.38
CA PRO A 281 8.53 -12.29 -17.90
C PRO A 281 8.74 -11.24 -16.79
N LEU A 282 8.00 -10.13 -16.85
CA LEU A 282 7.98 -9.12 -15.79
C LEU A 282 7.40 -9.71 -14.50
N LYS A 283 8.19 -9.71 -13.42
CA LYS A 283 7.72 -10.13 -12.09
C LYS A 283 7.04 -8.96 -11.39
N VAL A 284 5.76 -9.10 -11.06
CA VAL A 284 4.98 -8.05 -10.38
C VAL A 284 4.67 -8.47 -8.95
N THR A 285 5.09 -7.66 -7.97
CA THR A 285 4.79 -7.84 -6.55
C THR A 285 3.83 -6.75 -6.08
N LEU A 286 2.63 -7.13 -5.63
CA LEU A 286 1.67 -6.19 -5.06
C LEU A 286 1.83 -6.17 -3.54
N VAL A 287 2.05 -4.97 -2.99
CA VAL A 287 2.40 -4.73 -1.59
C VAL A 287 1.38 -3.78 -0.96
N SER A 288 1.11 -3.97 0.32
CA SER A 288 0.16 -3.19 1.10
C SER A 288 0.79 -2.65 2.38
N ALA A 289 0.03 -1.86 3.14
CA ALA A 289 0.48 -1.35 4.43
C ALA A 289 0.83 -2.45 5.45
N GLN A 290 0.23 -3.64 5.34
CA GLN A 290 0.51 -4.79 6.22
C GLN A 290 1.92 -5.36 5.99
N ASP A 291 2.41 -5.24 4.76
CA ASP A 291 3.74 -5.72 4.35
C ASP A 291 4.88 -4.78 4.78
N GLY A 292 4.55 -3.65 5.40
CA GLY A 292 5.50 -2.66 5.91
C GLY A 292 6.14 -3.07 7.24
N ALA A 293 5.96 -2.25 8.27
CA ALA A 293 6.61 -2.43 9.57
C ALA A 293 6.11 -3.67 10.33
N GLU A 294 4.82 -3.99 10.23
CA GLU A 294 4.23 -5.13 10.95
C GLU A 294 4.78 -6.47 10.44
N ARG A 295 4.74 -6.69 9.12
CA ARG A 295 5.35 -7.86 8.50
C ARG A 295 6.86 -7.94 8.75
N PHE A 296 7.57 -6.81 8.72
CA PHE A 296 9.00 -6.78 9.06
C PHE A 296 9.24 -7.29 10.48
N LEU A 297 8.51 -6.77 11.47
CA LEU A 297 8.64 -7.21 12.87
C LEU A 297 8.31 -8.70 13.03
N GLN A 298 7.28 -9.20 12.34
CA GLN A 298 6.94 -10.62 12.35
C GLN A 298 8.09 -11.49 11.84
N LEU A 299 8.68 -11.12 10.70
CA LEU A 299 9.78 -11.89 10.08
C LEU A 299 11.09 -11.79 10.87
N VAL A 300 11.37 -10.63 11.46
CA VAL A 300 12.52 -10.43 12.36
C VAL A 300 12.32 -11.23 13.65
N GLY A 301 11.10 -11.28 14.18
CA GLY A 301 10.76 -12.12 15.34
C GLY A 301 11.03 -13.59 15.06
N SER A 302 10.49 -14.12 13.94
CA SER A 302 10.75 -15.52 13.56
C SER A 302 12.23 -15.81 13.31
N TYR A 303 12.98 -14.83 12.78
CA TYR A 303 14.43 -14.96 12.64
C TYR A 303 15.13 -15.00 14.00
N ALA A 304 14.72 -14.14 14.94
CA ALA A 304 15.27 -14.10 16.28
C ALA A 304 15.02 -15.41 17.03
N ASP A 305 13.80 -15.97 16.93
CA ASP A 305 13.46 -17.27 17.53
C ASP A 305 14.33 -18.40 16.97
N LYS A 306 14.56 -18.40 15.64
CA LYS A 306 15.47 -19.37 15.00
C LYS A 306 16.90 -19.22 15.50
N VAL A 307 17.41 -17.98 15.55
CA VAL A 307 18.76 -17.68 16.05
C VAL A 307 18.90 -18.08 17.51
N GLU A 308 17.87 -17.88 18.34
CA GLU A 308 17.85 -18.32 19.73
C GLU A 308 17.93 -19.85 19.83
N GLN A 309 17.12 -20.58 19.05
CA GLN A 309 17.15 -22.03 19.01
C GLN A 309 18.51 -22.57 18.58
N ASP A 310 19.09 -22.02 17.50
CA ASP A 310 20.43 -22.38 17.02
C ASP A 310 21.50 -22.15 18.11
N TYR A 311 21.35 -21.07 18.90
CA TYR A 311 22.25 -20.78 20.02
C TYR A 311 22.06 -21.75 21.18
N ILE A 312 20.81 -22.07 21.56
CA ILE A 312 20.51 -23.03 22.62
C ILE A 312 21.02 -24.42 22.27
N GLU A 313 20.85 -24.87 21.02
CA GLU A 313 21.40 -26.14 20.54
C GLU A 313 22.94 -26.16 20.63
N LEU A 314 23.60 -25.07 20.23
CA LEU A 314 25.04 -24.91 20.37
C LEU A 314 25.53 -24.98 21.83
N LEU A 315 24.76 -24.44 22.77
CA LEU A 315 25.09 -24.52 24.19
C LEU A 315 24.78 -25.89 24.79
N SER A 316 23.71 -26.54 24.34
CA SER A 316 23.26 -27.85 24.85
C SER A 316 24.27 -28.94 24.52
N THR A 317 24.81 -28.92 23.30
CA THR A 317 25.91 -29.82 22.89
C THR A 317 27.16 -29.68 23.76
N ASP A 318 27.49 -28.48 24.26
CA ASP A 318 28.60 -28.28 25.20
C ASP A 318 28.29 -28.83 26.60
N ILE A 319 27.04 -28.71 27.05
CA ILE A 319 26.60 -29.26 28.33
C ILE A 319 26.71 -30.79 28.28
N ASP A 320 26.21 -31.41 27.22
CA ASP A 320 26.22 -32.86 27.05
C ASP A 320 27.64 -33.42 26.95
N THR A 321 28.52 -32.76 26.19
CA THR A 321 29.93 -33.17 26.09
C THR A 321 30.68 -33.00 27.41
N ALA A 322 30.43 -31.93 28.16
CA ALA A 322 31.01 -31.73 29.49
C ALA A 322 30.50 -32.76 30.50
N LEU A 323 29.20 -33.08 30.48
CA LEU A 323 28.60 -34.12 31.32
C LEU A 323 29.19 -35.49 31.00
N ALA A 324 29.28 -35.86 29.72
CA ALA A 324 29.87 -37.13 29.30
C ALA A 324 31.35 -37.24 29.72
N SER A 325 32.12 -36.16 29.62
CA SER A 325 33.52 -36.12 30.07
C SER A 325 33.64 -36.25 31.59
N ALA A 326 32.78 -35.59 32.35
CA ALA A 326 32.74 -35.67 33.81
C ALA A 326 32.46 -37.10 34.27
N VAL A 327 31.47 -37.77 33.65
CA VAL A 327 31.12 -39.17 33.95
C VAL A 327 32.30 -40.11 33.68
N ARG A 328 33.00 -39.94 32.55
CA ARG A 328 34.15 -40.81 32.18
C ARG A 328 35.37 -40.63 33.07
N THR A 329 35.57 -39.44 33.64
CA THR A 329 36.77 -39.10 34.41
C THR A 329 36.52 -39.08 35.91
N GLU A 330 35.28 -39.35 36.35
CA GLU A 330 34.82 -39.21 37.74
C GLU A 330 35.10 -37.81 38.34
N THR A 331 35.22 -36.79 37.48
CA THR A 331 35.47 -35.40 37.91
C THR A 331 34.17 -34.60 38.03
N LYS A 332 34.14 -33.63 38.95
CA LYS A 332 32.99 -32.73 39.10
C LYS A 332 32.92 -31.75 37.93
N LEU A 333 31.70 -31.51 37.43
CA LEU A 333 31.44 -30.56 36.37
C LEU A 333 31.85 -29.13 36.80
N SER A 334 32.75 -28.50 36.03
CA SER A 334 33.30 -27.18 36.35
C SER A 334 32.54 -26.07 35.61
N ALA A 335 31.68 -25.34 36.32
CA ALA A 335 30.91 -24.23 35.76
C ALA A 335 31.79 -23.12 35.14
N SER A 336 33.00 -22.91 35.68
CA SER A 336 33.95 -21.92 35.15
C SER A 336 34.55 -22.33 33.80
N THR A 337 34.60 -23.63 33.52
CA THR A 337 35.08 -24.17 32.24
C THR A 337 34.00 -24.03 31.17
N LEU A 338 32.76 -24.40 31.48
CA LEU A 338 31.60 -24.18 30.59
C LEU A 338 31.41 -22.70 30.26
N ARG A 339 31.45 -21.82 31.27
CA ARG A 339 31.34 -20.37 31.04
C ARG A 339 32.43 -19.85 30.12
N ARG A 340 33.68 -20.29 30.28
CA ARG A 340 34.79 -19.89 29.40
C ARG A 340 34.56 -20.37 27.96
N ALA A 341 34.10 -21.61 27.77
CA ALA A 341 33.75 -22.14 26.46
C ALA A 341 32.62 -21.32 25.81
N TRP A 342 31.54 -21.03 26.54
CA TRP A 342 30.42 -20.24 26.02
C TRP A 342 30.79 -18.81 25.68
N VAL A 343 31.60 -18.13 26.51
CA VAL A 343 32.10 -16.78 26.20
C VAL A 343 32.95 -16.80 24.93
N ALA A 344 33.78 -17.83 24.74
CA ALA A 344 34.58 -18.00 23.53
C ALA A 344 33.71 -18.24 22.28
N LYS A 345 32.58 -18.93 22.40
CA LYS A 345 31.61 -19.16 21.30
C LYS A 345 30.66 -18.00 21.03
N ARG A 346 30.37 -17.16 22.03
CA ARG A 346 29.46 -16.02 21.88
C ARG A 346 29.95 -15.04 20.82
N GLN A 347 31.23 -14.70 20.82
CA GLN A 347 31.80 -13.75 19.86
C GLN A 347 31.63 -14.21 18.39
N PRO A 348 32.06 -15.43 17.99
CA PRO A 348 31.84 -15.91 16.63
C PRO A 348 30.36 -16.12 16.30
N PHE A 349 29.51 -16.44 17.28
CA PHE A 349 28.07 -16.51 17.07
C PHE A 349 27.47 -15.13 16.73
N VAL A 350 27.75 -14.11 17.55
CA VAL A 350 27.27 -12.74 17.33
C VAL A 350 27.83 -12.15 16.03
N ALA A 351 29.06 -12.51 15.65
CA ALA A 351 29.66 -12.07 14.39
C ALA A 351 28.92 -12.57 13.14
N LYS A 352 28.15 -13.66 13.24
CA LYS A 352 27.30 -14.13 12.14
C LYS A 352 26.09 -13.21 11.94
N LEU A 353 25.53 -12.65 13.02
CA LEU A 353 24.36 -11.77 13.02
C LEU A 353 24.63 -10.44 12.29
N THR A 354 24.60 -10.51 10.96
CA THR A 354 24.88 -9.41 10.05
C THR A 354 23.61 -8.95 9.35
N ALA A 355 23.59 -7.70 8.90
CA ALA A 355 22.50 -7.18 8.09
C ALA A 355 22.31 -8.01 6.80
N ALA A 356 23.37 -8.59 6.25
CA ALA A 356 23.31 -9.43 5.05
C ALA A 356 22.63 -10.79 5.30
N GLU A 357 22.84 -11.40 6.47
CA GLU A 357 22.11 -12.61 6.85
C GLU A 357 20.62 -12.32 7.08
N LEU A 358 20.31 -11.21 7.74
CA LEU A 358 18.93 -10.77 7.91
C LEU A 358 18.27 -10.46 6.56
N ASP A 359 18.97 -9.77 5.65
CA ASP A 359 18.49 -9.49 4.29
C ASP A 359 18.14 -10.79 3.56
N ARG A 360 19.02 -11.80 3.62
CA ARG A 360 18.78 -13.10 3.00
C ARG A 360 17.56 -13.78 3.59
N HIS A 361 17.44 -13.82 4.93
CA HIS A 361 16.27 -14.39 5.60
C HIS A 361 14.98 -13.68 5.22
N LEU A 362 14.98 -12.34 5.16
CA LEU A 362 13.82 -11.56 4.75
C LEU A 362 13.42 -11.87 3.30
N LEU A 363 14.38 -11.92 2.37
CA LEU A 363 14.13 -12.26 0.97
C LEU A 363 13.57 -13.69 0.81
N ASP A 364 14.15 -14.66 1.50
CA ASP A 364 13.71 -16.06 1.50
C ASP A 364 12.28 -16.19 2.05
N ALA A 365 11.92 -15.37 3.05
CA ALA A 365 10.58 -15.28 3.61
C ALA A 365 9.59 -14.44 2.76
N GLY A 366 10.00 -14.01 1.57
CA GLY A 366 9.18 -13.26 0.62
C GLY A 366 9.04 -11.78 0.93
N TYR A 367 9.93 -11.19 1.73
CA TYR A 367 9.97 -9.74 1.93
C TYR A 367 10.39 -9.03 0.64
N VAL A 368 10.03 -7.74 0.53
CA VAL A 368 10.27 -6.95 -0.67
C VAL A 368 11.77 -6.70 -0.85
N ALA A 369 12.28 -7.01 -2.04
CA ALA A 369 13.67 -6.73 -2.41
C ALA A 369 13.90 -5.21 -2.55
N GLU A 370 15.16 -4.79 -2.50
CA GLU A 370 15.53 -3.38 -2.65
C GLU A 370 15.34 -2.91 -4.10
N PRO A 371 14.48 -1.90 -4.38
CA PRO A 371 14.32 -1.35 -5.71
C PRO A 371 15.43 -0.35 -6.04
N GLU A 372 15.79 -0.25 -7.32
CA GLU A 372 16.74 0.77 -7.78
C GLU A 372 16.09 2.16 -7.81
N LEU A 373 14.83 2.21 -8.25
CA LEU A 373 14.03 3.43 -8.36
C LEU A 373 12.69 3.25 -7.65
N LEU A 374 12.33 4.20 -6.79
CA LEU A 374 11.04 4.30 -6.11
C LEU A 374 10.28 5.55 -6.57
N ILE A 375 9.16 5.35 -7.27
CA ILE A 375 8.28 6.44 -7.73
C ILE A 375 7.15 6.65 -6.72
N VAL A 376 7.01 7.86 -6.20
CA VAL A 376 5.87 8.22 -5.33
C VAL A 376 4.83 8.97 -6.14
N PHE A 377 3.75 8.27 -6.49
CA PHE A 377 2.64 8.81 -7.27
C PHE A 377 1.44 9.17 -6.38
N GLY A 378 0.94 10.39 -6.54
CA GLY A 378 -0.25 10.87 -5.84
C GLY A 378 0.06 11.55 -4.50
N GLY A 379 -0.92 11.54 -3.60
CA GLY A 379 -0.83 12.18 -2.28
C GLY A 379 -1.12 13.69 -2.31
N ARG A 380 -1.07 14.33 -1.13
CA ARG A 380 -1.21 15.79 -1.05
C ARG A 380 0.10 16.43 -1.48
N ARG A 381 0.05 17.49 -2.29
CA ARG A 381 1.24 18.24 -2.79
C ARG A 381 2.24 18.66 -1.71
N ARG A 382 1.80 18.79 -0.46
CA ARG A 382 2.65 19.22 0.68
C ARG A 382 3.21 18.07 1.50
N SER A 383 2.75 16.84 1.31
CA SER A 383 3.19 15.67 2.09
C SER A 383 3.95 14.70 1.19
N ARG A 384 5.28 14.71 1.30
CA ARG A 384 6.13 13.66 0.73
C ARG A 384 6.19 12.52 1.75
N GLN A 385 5.33 11.52 1.59
CA GLN A 385 5.25 10.38 2.49
C GLN A 385 5.29 9.10 1.69
N LEU A 386 5.99 8.09 2.22
CA LEU A 386 6.02 6.75 1.65
C LEU A 386 4.83 5.89 2.09
N HIS A 387 3.92 6.46 2.87
CA HIS A 387 2.64 5.86 3.26
C HIS A 387 2.72 4.48 3.93
N GLY A 388 3.87 4.11 4.49
CA GLY A 388 4.11 2.81 5.11
C GLY A 388 4.85 1.79 4.22
N PHE A 389 5.37 2.22 3.06
CA PHE A 389 6.23 1.37 2.22
C PHE A 389 7.36 0.74 3.08
N PRO A 390 7.72 -0.55 2.84
CA PRO A 390 8.79 -1.26 3.54
C PRO A 390 10.08 -0.44 3.68
N ALA A 391 10.35 0.05 4.91
CA ALA A 391 11.48 0.95 5.15
C ALA A 391 12.84 0.25 5.02
N TRP A 392 12.89 -1.05 5.33
CA TRP A 392 14.12 -1.84 5.22
C TRP A 392 14.57 -2.01 3.76
N ALA A 393 13.63 -2.03 2.81
CA ALA A 393 13.92 -2.26 1.40
C ALA A 393 14.44 -1.01 0.66
N ILE A 394 14.56 0.17 1.29
CA ILE A 394 14.81 1.44 0.56
C ILE A 394 16.09 2.17 1.00
N ARG A 395 17.16 1.42 1.27
CA ARG A 395 18.40 1.97 1.86
C ARG A 395 19.20 2.77 0.84
N LEU A 396 19.25 2.30 -0.39
CA LEU A 396 20.03 2.83 -1.51
C LEU A 396 19.15 3.14 -2.75
N SER A 397 17.83 3.05 -2.59
CA SER A 397 16.87 3.34 -3.66
C SER A 397 16.81 4.84 -3.99
N ASP A 398 16.84 5.18 -5.27
CA ASP A 398 16.56 6.53 -5.72
C ASP A 398 15.06 6.84 -5.57
N LEU A 399 14.73 8.01 -5.02
CA LEU A 399 13.34 8.42 -4.83
C LEU A 399 12.96 9.49 -5.86
N PHE A 400 11.98 9.15 -6.71
CA PHE A 400 11.38 10.11 -7.63
C PHE A 400 10.00 10.57 -7.14
N HIS A 401 9.84 11.89 -7.06
CA HIS A 401 8.55 12.54 -6.81
C HIS A 401 8.45 13.81 -7.65
N ASP A 402 7.36 13.94 -8.40
CA ASP A 402 7.05 15.16 -9.15
C ASP A 402 5.90 15.93 -8.46
N PRO A 403 6.14 17.15 -7.95
CA PRO A 403 5.09 17.98 -7.35
C PRO A 403 4.07 18.50 -8.37
N ALA A 404 4.40 18.49 -9.66
CA ALA A 404 3.49 18.89 -10.74
C ALA A 404 2.45 17.81 -11.05
N MET A 405 2.70 16.54 -10.66
CA MET A 405 1.76 15.44 -10.85
C MET A 405 0.43 15.76 -10.17
N ARG A 406 -0.65 15.55 -10.92
CA ARG A 406 -2.00 15.80 -10.45
C ARG A 406 -2.54 14.51 -9.81
N PRO A 407 -2.69 14.46 -8.47
CA PRO A 407 -3.12 13.24 -7.78
C PRO A 407 -4.45 12.69 -8.30
N ASN A 408 -5.35 13.57 -8.75
CA ASN A 408 -6.68 13.18 -9.19
C ASN A 408 -6.72 12.61 -10.62
N LEU A 409 -5.61 12.69 -11.35
CA LEU A 409 -5.50 12.11 -12.69
C LEU A 409 -4.97 10.67 -12.60
N PRO A 410 -5.28 9.83 -13.60
CA PRO A 410 -4.62 8.54 -13.78
C PRO A 410 -3.12 8.72 -13.99
N TYR A 411 -2.36 7.68 -13.69
CA TYR A 411 -0.92 7.65 -13.97
C TYR A 411 -0.68 7.82 -15.48
N SER A 412 0.22 8.71 -15.90
CA SER A 412 0.48 8.98 -17.33
C SER A 412 1.80 8.39 -17.81
N SER A 413 1.92 8.09 -19.11
CA SER A 413 3.21 7.67 -19.70
C SER A 413 4.27 8.77 -19.59
N ARG A 414 3.84 10.04 -19.59
CA ARG A 414 4.71 11.20 -19.34
C ARG A 414 5.39 11.12 -17.98
N ASP A 415 4.61 10.83 -16.93
CA ASP A 415 5.12 10.75 -15.56
C ASP A 415 6.14 9.61 -15.42
N PHE A 416 5.90 8.50 -16.12
CA PHE A 416 6.82 7.36 -16.19
C PHE A 416 8.14 7.72 -16.87
N VAL A 417 8.08 8.28 -18.08
CA VAL A 417 9.28 8.67 -18.84
C VAL A 417 10.07 9.74 -18.11
N ALA A 418 9.39 10.70 -17.47
CA ALA A 418 10.03 11.72 -16.65
C ALA A 418 10.79 11.12 -15.45
N ALA A 419 10.23 10.08 -14.81
CA ALA A 419 10.90 9.37 -13.72
C ALA A 419 12.18 8.68 -14.19
N LEU A 420 12.09 7.88 -15.27
CA LEU A 420 13.24 7.15 -15.79
C LEU A 420 14.33 8.08 -16.37
N SER A 421 13.92 9.20 -16.98
CA SER A 421 14.85 10.23 -17.47
C SER A 421 15.64 10.87 -16.33
N LYS A 422 14.99 11.14 -15.19
CA LYS A 422 15.70 11.65 -14.00
C LYS A 422 16.60 10.60 -13.37
N PHE A 423 16.16 9.34 -13.33
CA PHE A 423 16.95 8.23 -12.78
C PHE A 423 18.27 8.03 -13.54
N ARG A 424 18.32 8.28 -14.85
CA ARG A 424 19.58 8.26 -15.61
C ARG A 424 20.64 9.20 -15.05
N GLY A 425 20.23 10.38 -14.57
CA GLY A 425 21.16 11.37 -14.03
C GLY A 425 21.62 11.10 -12.61
N ALA A 426 21.12 10.04 -11.96
CA ALA A 426 21.50 9.71 -10.60
C ALA A 426 22.83 8.95 -10.57
N GLU A 427 23.77 9.44 -9.75
CA GLU A 427 25.07 8.84 -9.52
C GLU A 427 25.16 8.30 -8.09
N HIS A 428 25.39 6.99 -7.96
CA HIS A 428 25.56 6.35 -6.66
C HIS A 428 27.04 6.32 -6.27
N ARG A 429 27.39 7.03 -5.20
CA ARG A 429 28.77 7.09 -4.69
C ARG A 429 29.13 6.02 -3.67
N TYR A 430 28.14 5.33 -3.11
CA TYR A 430 28.33 4.24 -2.14
C TYR A 430 29.31 4.59 -1.00
N GLY A 431 29.28 5.84 -0.52
CA GLY A 431 30.13 6.36 0.56
C GLY A 431 31.56 6.76 0.17
N ARG A 432 31.92 6.76 -1.12
CA ARG A 432 33.22 7.20 -1.65
C ARG A 432 33.28 8.69 -1.97
#